data_AF-E8R9J5-F1
#
_entry.id   AF-E8R9J5-F1
#
_cell.length_a   1.000
_cell.length_b   1.000
_cell.length_c   1.000
_cell.angle_alpha   90.00
_cell.angle_beta   90.00
_cell.angle_gamma   90.00
#
_symmetry.space_group_name_H-M   'P 1'
#
loop_
_entity.id
_entity.type
_entity.pdbx_description
1 polymer ?
#
loop_
_entity_poly.entity_id
_entity_poly.type
_entity_poly.pdbx_seq_one_letter_code
_entity_poly.pdbx_strand_id
1 'polypeptide(L)' 'MPSHGSLTKAGKVRSQTPKIPPKPKKNKPPRVRNKWEYVRRVENPPKEAA' A
#
# COMPACT_ATOMS: atom_id res chain seq x y z
N MET A 1 -40.29 -19.82 -3.61
CA MET A 1 -39.11 -18.96 -3.90
C MET A 1 -37.87 -19.82 -3.70
N PRO A 2 -36.94 -19.95 -4.66
CA PRO A 2 -35.76 -20.78 -4.45
C PRO A 2 -34.88 -20.10 -3.41
N SER A 3 -34.67 -20.77 -2.28
CA SER A 3 -33.96 -20.26 -1.11
C SER A 3 -32.44 -20.15 -1.30
N HIS A 4 -31.90 -20.78 -2.35
CA HIS A 4 -30.47 -20.86 -2.60
C HIS A 4 -30.09 -20.21 -3.93
N GLY A 5 -29.26 -19.16 -3.84
CA GLY A 5 -28.63 -18.51 -5.01
C GLY A 5 -27.47 -19.32 -5.59
N SER A 6 -27.04 -18.98 -6.80
CA SER A 6 -25.93 -19.67 -7.48
C SER A 6 -24.57 -19.39 -6.80
N LEU A 7 -23.93 -20.45 -6.29
CA LEU A 7 -22.61 -20.39 -5.67
C LEU A 7 -21.45 -20.25 -6.69
N THR A 8 -21.74 -20.38 -7.98
CA THR A 8 -20.73 -20.41 -9.07
C THR A 8 -19.88 -19.15 -9.19
N LYS A 9 -20.34 -18.02 -8.64
CA LYS A 9 -19.64 -16.73 -8.68
C LYS A 9 -18.74 -16.48 -7.46
N ALA A 10 -18.74 -17.38 -6.47
CA ALA A 10 -17.97 -17.21 -5.25
C ALA A 10 -16.47 -17.14 -5.58
N GLY A 11 -15.80 -16.08 -5.12
CA GLY A 11 -14.35 -15.93 -5.27
C GLY A 11 -13.83 -15.63 -6.68
N LYS A 12 -14.69 -15.56 -7.71
CA LYS A 12 -14.29 -15.36 -9.13
C LYS A 12 -13.29 -14.22 -9.32
N VAL A 13 -13.55 -13.07 -8.71
CA VAL A 13 -12.67 -11.88 -8.86
C VAL A 13 -11.30 -12.13 -8.22
N ARG A 14 -11.26 -12.77 -7.05
CA ARG A 14 -10.02 -13.04 -6.32
C ARG A 14 -9.16 -14.11 -7.00
N SER A 15 -9.76 -15.09 -7.67
CA SER A 15 -9.03 -16.11 -8.44
C SER A 15 -8.56 -15.59 -9.80
N GLN A 16 -9.27 -14.63 -10.38
CA GLN A 16 -8.88 -13.97 -11.64
C GLN A 16 -7.68 -13.02 -11.47
N THR A 17 -7.51 -12.41 -10.29
CA THR A 17 -6.40 -11.49 -10.06
C THR A 17 -5.07 -12.25 -9.94
N PRO A 18 -4.07 -11.97 -10.81
CA PRO A 18 -2.76 -12.61 -10.71
C PRO A 18 -2.06 -12.23 -9.40
N LYS A 19 -1.37 -13.20 -8.77
CA LYS A 19 -0.66 -12.96 -7.52
C LYS A 19 0.66 -12.23 -7.79
N ILE A 20 0.73 -10.96 -7.40
CA ILE A 20 1.94 -10.14 -7.52
C ILE A 20 2.79 -10.28 -6.24
N PRO A 21 4.11 -10.51 -6.33
CA PRO A 21 4.98 -10.58 -5.15
C PRO A 21 5.16 -9.19 -4.51
N PRO A 22 5.33 -9.13 -3.17
CA PRO A 22 5.59 -7.87 -2.48
C PRO A 22 6.96 -7.31 -2.84
N LYS A 23 7.08 -5.98 -2.91
CA LYS A 23 8.38 -5.30 -3.04
C LYS A 23 9.17 -5.45 -1.72
N PRO A 24 10.50 -5.59 -1.77
CA PRO A 24 11.32 -5.66 -0.57
C PRO A 24 11.21 -4.35 0.23
N LYS A 25 11.04 -4.46 1.54
CA LYS A 25 10.93 -3.30 2.44
C LYS A 25 12.34 -2.73 2.71
N LYS A 26 12.51 -1.42 2.52
CA LYS A 26 13.75 -0.67 2.85
C LYS A 26 13.52 0.35 3.97
N ASN A 27 12.54 0.12 4.83
CA ASN A 27 12.17 1.10 5.86
C ASN A 27 13.30 1.23 6.88
N LYS A 28 13.75 2.47 7.11
CA LYS A 28 14.75 2.81 8.12
C LYS A 28 14.15 2.65 9.53
N PRO A 29 14.96 2.37 10.56
CA PRO A 29 14.48 2.35 11.94
C PRO A 29 13.89 3.72 12.35
N PRO A 30 12.95 3.75 13.30
CA PRO A 30 12.17 4.97 13.62
C PRO A 30 13.02 6.20 13.90
N ARG A 31 14.13 6.06 14.65
CA ARG A 31 15.04 7.16 14.96
C ARG A 31 15.60 7.83 13.70
N VAL A 32 16.02 7.01 12.73
CA VAL A 32 16.60 7.50 11.47
C VAL A 32 15.49 8.08 10.59
N ARG A 33 14.34 7.41 10.49
CA ARG A 33 13.19 7.91 9.72
C ARG A 33 12.75 9.28 10.22
N ASN A 34 12.56 9.45 11.52
CA ASN A 34 12.08 10.70 12.11
C ASN A 34 13.10 11.84 11.90
N LYS A 35 14.41 11.56 11.99
CA LYS A 35 15.45 12.54 11.63
C LYS A 35 15.33 12.97 10.16
N TRP A 36 15.20 12.02 9.23
CA TRP A 36 15.04 12.32 7.81
C TRP A 36 13.74 13.10 7.51
N GLU A 37 12.65 12.76 8.16
CA GLU A 37 11.37 13.47 8.02
C GLU A 37 11.45 14.90 8.57
N TYR A 38 12.13 15.12 9.70
CA TYR A 38 12.39 16.46 10.22
C TYR A 38 13.19 17.30 9.22
N VAL A 39 14.32 16.78 8.71
CA VAL A 39 15.16 17.47 7.73
C VAL A 39 14.33 17.84 6.49
N ARG A 40 13.56 16.89 5.94
CA ARG A 40 12.78 17.08 4.72
C ARG A 40 11.59 18.04 4.89
N ARG A 41 11.00 18.13 6.08
CA ARG A 41 9.77 18.91 6.33
C ARG A 41 10.04 20.27 6.97
N VAL A 42 11.07 20.38 7.78
CA VAL A 42 11.32 21.54 8.65
C VAL A 42 12.59 22.28 8.26
N GLU A 43 13.71 21.55 8.08
CA GLU A 43 15.01 22.17 7.83
C GLU A 43 15.20 22.60 6.36
N ASN A 44 14.85 21.72 5.43
CA ASN A 44 14.87 21.97 3.99
C ASN A 44 13.54 21.53 3.38
N PRO A 45 12.45 22.26 3.66
CA PRO A 45 11.21 22.05 2.91
C PRO A 45 11.53 22.26 1.43
N PRO A 46 11.07 21.37 0.53
CA PRO A 46 11.23 21.60 -0.89
C PRO A 46 10.59 22.96 -1.21
N LYS A 47 11.40 23.90 -1.70
CA LYS A 47 10.89 25.15 -2.29
C LYS A 47 9.90 24.73 -3.35
N GLU A 48 8.68 25.25 -3.24
CA GLU A 48 7.48 24.74 -3.87
C GLU A 48 7.71 24.32 -5.32
N ALA A 49 7.13 23.16 -5.68
CA ALA A 49 6.87 22.81 -7.06
C ALA A 49 5.85 23.83 -7.59
N ALA A 50 6.37 24.93 -8.15
CA ALA A 50 5.61 25.87 -8.97
C ALA A 50 5.08 25.17 -10.24
#